data_AF-A0A0S1S9R7-F1
#
_entry.id   AF-A0A0S1S9R7-F1
#
_cell.length_a   1.000
_cell.length_b   1.000
_cell.length_c   1.000
_cell.angle_alpha   90.00
_cell.angle_beta   90.00
_cell.angle_gamma   90.00
#
_symmetry.space_group_name_H-M   'P 1'
#
loop_
_entity.id
_entity.type
_entity.pdbx_description
1 polymer ?
#
loop_
_entity_poly.entity_id
_entity_poly.type
_entity_poly.pdbx_seq_one_letter_code
_entity_poly.pdbx_strand_id
1 'polypeptide(L)'
;MNNFKQLRSLSFVAMIFLLLVGCSNDDDGMVIPDDNGGVTPTGKSITYDLGAQAVENISGTAKFIENTDNSVTIELDLQNTPAGGMHPAHIHFNTAAEGGDIALTLGTVDGDTGKSSITTSTLNDNSPITYDQFLTYDGYINVHLSSDDLGTLVAQGDIGQNDLTGVSKVYTLNEKAVAGIDGSATFFERVNGEALAVLEINNTPENGVHPAHIHMNTAAEGGPIVFTFISVDGNTGQSFTNVAALDDDTAFGYEQVLDYDGYINVHLSADDLATIVAQGDIGQNELTGRSKTYELESKDVVGISGTANFAERLNNTTLVTLNLVGTEAGGVHPAHIHANDVATTGEIIVGLNAVDGSSGISQTQVSALVGGAAVTYEELLTIDAYINVHLSDEDLATIVAQGNIGLNAEENAGAKNYNVTNQGSTAYVFNGQGLTDVNNPALTLKRGETYTFTINAPGHPFYIKDVKGTGTSNGYSAGVTNNGAINGTVTLTIPMDAPDTLYYNCEFHSLMTGVITVTD
;
A
#
# COMPACT_ATOMS: atom_id res chain seq x y z
N MET A 1 -2.82 -45.08 0.02
CA MET A 1 -3.44 -44.42 1.19
C MET A 1 -2.79 -43.06 1.32
N ASN A 2 -3.38 -42.08 0.63
CA ASN A 2 -2.89 -40.70 0.61
C ASN A 2 -3.51 -39.99 1.81
N ASN A 3 -2.69 -39.62 2.79
CA ASN A 3 -3.10 -38.71 3.84
C ASN A 3 -2.82 -37.28 3.37
N PHE A 4 -3.83 -36.65 2.77
CA PHE A 4 -3.90 -35.19 2.73
C PHE A 4 -4.18 -34.72 4.16
N LYS A 5 -3.18 -34.15 4.82
CA LYS A 5 -3.41 -33.32 6.01
C LYS A 5 -3.78 -31.93 5.53
N GLN A 6 -4.91 -31.44 5.99
CA GLN A 6 -5.42 -30.10 5.69
C GLN A 6 -4.42 -29.05 6.15
N LEU A 7 -4.07 -28.13 5.25
CA LEU A 7 -3.45 -26.85 5.58
C LEU A 7 -4.37 -26.13 6.57
N ARG A 8 -3.86 -25.80 7.75
CA ARG A 8 -4.53 -24.90 8.70
C ARG A 8 -4.18 -23.47 8.29
N SER A 9 -5.05 -22.86 7.49
CA SER A 9 -5.08 -21.42 7.32
C SER A 9 -5.78 -20.85 8.54
N LEU A 10 -5.03 -20.34 9.51
CA LEU A 10 -5.59 -19.54 10.60
C LEU A 10 -5.98 -18.19 9.99
N SER A 11 -7.18 -18.13 9.41
CA SER A 11 -7.71 -16.88 8.87
C SER A 11 -8.17 -16.01 10.04
N PHE A 12 -7.31 -15.11 10.50
CA PHE A 12 -7.76 -13.96 11.26
C PHE A 12 -8.56 -13.08 10.29
N VAL A 13 -9.88 -13.17 10.36
CA VAL A 13 -10.75 -12.23 9.67
C VAL A 13 -10.47 -10.88 10.31
N ALA A 14 -9.79 -9.99 9.59
CA ALA A 14 -9.82 -8.56 9.87
C ALA A 14 -11.30 -8.18 9.99
N MET A 15 -11.77 -8.04 11.22
CA MET A 15 -13.17 -7.79 11.51
C MET A 15 -13.50 -6.44 10.88
N ILE A 16 -14.36 -6.45 9.87
CA ILE A 16 -14.89 -5.23 9.28
C ILE A 16 -15.56 -4.46 10.42
N PHE A 17 -14.94 -3.34 10.80
CA PHE A 17 -15.47 -2.39 11.77
C PHE A 17 -16.81 -1.87 11.26
N LEU A 18 -17.91 -2.43 11.79
CA LEU A 18 -19.21 -1.79 11.71
C LEU A 18 -19.24 -0.75 12.83
N LEU A 19 -18.96 0.52 12.48
CA LEU A 19 -19.22 1.68 13.33
C LEU A 19 -20.72 1.72 13.68
N LEU A 20 -21.08 1.18 14.84
CA LEU A 20 -22.35 1.51 15.47
C LEU A 20 -22.15 2.81 16.24
N VAL A 21 -22.63 3.90 15.64
CA VAL A 21 -22.85 5.18 16.31
C VAL A 21 -23.81 4.94 17.47
N GLY A 22 -23.28 4.90 18.69
CA GLY A 22 -24.07 4.97 19.92
C GLY A 22 -24.59 6.39 20.11
N CYS A 23 -25.79 6.66 19.62
CA CYS A 23 -26.52 7.90 19.89
C CYS A 23 -26.87 8.02 21.38
N SER A 24 -26.74 9.24 21.87
CA SER A 24 -27.15 9.75 23.18
C SER A 24 -28.64 9.53 23.49
N ASN A 25 -28.91 9.14 24.75
CA ASN A 25 -30.03 9.49 25.62
C ASN A 25 -31.46 9.57 25.04
N ASP A 26 -32.31 8.62 25.45
CA ASP A 26 -33.40 8.81 26.44
C ASP A 26 -34.42 7.67 26.26
N ASP A 27 -34.57 6.79 27.25
CA ASP A 27 -35.92 6.35 27.64
C ASP A 27 -35.95 5.76 29.06
N ASP A 28 -36.95 6.23 29.81
CA ASP A 28 -37.21 5.94 31.20
C ASP A 28 -37.61 4.48 31.45
N GLY A 29 -37.03 3.91 32.50
CA GLY A 29 -37.78 3.06 33.43
C GLY A 29 -38.10 1.63 32.98
N MET A 30 -37.09 0.76 33.04
CA MET A 30 -37.32 -0.62 33.45
C MET A 30 -36.31 -1.01 34.53
N VAL A 31 -36.80 -1.06 35.78
CA VAL A 31 -36.08 -1.68 36.89
C VAL A 31 -36.00 -3.17 36.60
N ILE A 32 -34.87 -3.62 36.07
CA ILE A 32 -34.55 -5.04 36.04
C ILE A 32 -34.18 -5.44 37.48
N PRO A 33 -34.76 -6.53 38.04
CA PRO A 33 -34.34 -7.04 39.33
C PRO A 33 -32.91 -7.56 39.26
N ASP A 34 -32.03 -6.84 39.95
CA ASP A 34 -30.72 -7.17 40.52
C ASP A 34 -30.20 -8.62 40.36
N ASP A 35 -29.18 -8.76 39.49
CA ASP A 35 -28.16 -9.82 39.52
C ASP A 35 -26.75 -9.17 39.56
N ASN A 36 -26.64 -8.00 40.20
CA ASN A 36 -25.42 -7.19 40.30
C ASN A 36 -24.89 -7.19 41.74
N GLY A 37 -25.01 -8.34 42.42
CA GLY A 37 -24.58 -8.50 43.81
C GLY A 37 -25.28 -7.58 44.83
N GLY A 38 -26.43 -6.96 44.51
CA GLY A 38 -27.11 -6.04 45.43
C GLY A 38 -26.86 -4.55 45.21
N VAL A 39 -25.98 -4.15 44.29
CA VAL A 39 -25.55 -2.75 44.12
C VAL A 39 -26.12 -2.11 42.87
N THR A 40 -26.55 -0.85 43.00
CA THR A 40 -27.20 -0.09 41.91
C THR A 40 -26.14 0.54 40.99
N PRO A 41 -26.19 0.30 39.66
CA PRO A 41 -25.35 0.99 38.68
C PRO A 41 -25.57 2.51 38.66
N THR A 42 -24.52 3.29 38.38
CA THR A 42 -24.62 4.75 38.17
C THR A 42 -25.18 5.11 36.79
N GLY A 43 -25.09 4.17 35.84
CA GLY A 43 -25.40 4.35 34.42
C GLY A 43 -24.16 4.54 33.54
N LYS A 44 -22.96 4.73 34.11
CA LYS A 44 -21.72 4.72 33.32
C LYS A 44 -21.26 3.28 33.05
N SER A 45 -20.87 3.02 31.80
CA SER A 45 -20.20 1.77 31.43
C SER A 45 -19.29 1.97 30.21
N ILE A 46 -18.30 1.09 30.08
CA ILE A 46 -17.47 0.92 28.88
C ILE A 46 -17.45 -0.57 28.52
N THR A 47 -17.30 -0.87 27.24
CA THR A 47 -17.23 -2.24 26.73
C THR A 47 -15.98 -2.37 25.87
N TYR A 48 -15.20 -3.41 26.12
CA TYR A 48 -14.02 -3.78 25.36
C TYR A 48 -14.27 -5.08 24.59
N ASP A 49 -13.71 -5.17 23.39
CA ASP A 49 -13.83 -6.38 22.56
C ASP A 49 -12.79 -7.44 22.97
N LEU A 50 -13.20 -8.71 22.95
CA LEU A 50 -12.33 -9.86 23.18
C LEU A 50 -12.26 -10.69 21.89
N GLY A 51 -11.13 -10.62 21.21
CA GLY A 51 -10.86 -11.33 19.97
C GLY A 51 -10.53 -12.81 20.19
N ALA A 52 -10.82 -13.65 19.20
CA ALA A 52 -10.51 -15.08 19.23
C ALA A 52 -9.00 -15.34 19.20
N GLN A 53 -8.57 -16.38 19.91
CA GLN A 53 -7.16 -16.80 20.00
C GLN A 53 -6.98 -18.21 19.43
N ALA A 54 -6.57 -19.19 20.24
CA ALA A 54 -6.24 -20.55 19.77
C ALA A 54 -7.46 -21.34 19.27
N VAL A 55 -8.67 -20.91 19.64
CA VAL A 55 -9.92 -21.51 19.18
C VAL A 55 -10.65 -20.49 18.31
N GLU A 56 -10.68 -20.76 17.01
CA GLU A 56 -11.37 -19.92 16.04
C GLU A 56 -12.84 -19.70 16.42
N ASN A 57 -13.33 -18.47 16.21
CA ASN A 57 -14.71 -18.03 16.43
C ASN A 57 -15.18 -17.92 17.89
N ILE A 58 -14.34 -18.18 18.91
CA ILE A 58 -14.67 -17.80 20.29
C ILE A 58 -14.25 -16.35 20.49
N SER A 59 -15.21 -15.43 20.49
CA SER A 59 -14.97 -13.99 20.69
C SER A 59 -16.09 -13.41 21.54
N GLY A 60 -15.91 -12.22 22.11
CA GLY A 60 -16.89 -11.66 23.02
C GLY A 60 -16.61 -10.23 23.40
N THR A 61 -17.18 -9.82 24.52
CA THR A 61 -16.96 -8.49 25.10
C THR A 61 -16.74 -8.57 26.59
N ALA A 62 -16.07 -7.56 27.14
CA ALA A 62 -15.95 -7.29 28.57
C ALA A 62 -16.54 -5.92 28.87
N LYS A 63 -17.64 -5.88 29.62
CA LYS A 63 -18.35 -4.66 29.99
C LYS A 63 -18.07 -4.28 31.44
N PHE A 64 -17.55 -3.08 31.65
CA PHE A 64 -17.28 -2.50 32.96
C PHE A 64 -18.38 -1.51 33.30
N ILE A 65 -18.96 -1.62 34.49
CA ILE A 65 -20.12 -0.85 34.95
C ILE A 65 -19.78 -0.20 36.29
N GLU A 66 -19.90 1.13 36.36
CA GLU A 66 -19.71 1.88 37.61
C GLU A 66 -20.94 1.70 38.52
N ASN A 67 -20.72 1.35 39.78
CA ASN A 67 -21.78 1.23 40.78
C ASN A 67 -21.79 2.42 41.76
N THR A 68 -22.95 2.66 42.37
CA THR A 68 -23.20 3.79 43.29
C THR A 68 -22.39 3.75 44.59
N ASP A 69 -21.80 2.61 44.94
CA ASP A 69 -20.90 2.43 46.08
C ASP A 69 -19.41 2.52 45.71
N ASN A 70 -19.10 2.96 44.48
CA ASN A 70 -17.77 3.01 43.85
C ASN A 70 -17.15 1.66 43.51
N SER A 71 -17.87 0.55 43.68
CA SER A 71 -17.45 -0.73 43.08
C SER A 71 -17.64 -0.71 41.57
N VAL A 72 -17.02 -1.66 40.89
CA VAL A 72 -17.14 -1.89 39.45
C VAL A 72 -17.63 -3.30 39.23
N THR A 73 -18.71 -3.44 38.46
CA THR A 73 -19.13 -4.74 37.93
C THR A 73 -18.48 -4.96 36.57
N ILE A 74 -17.93 -6.15 36.36
CA ILE A 74 -17.31 -6.57 35.11
C ILE A 74 -18.08 -7.79 34.60
N GLU A 75 -18.72 -7.65 33.44
CA GLU A 75 -19.48 -8.69 32.77
C GLU A 75 -18.71 -9.17 31.54
N LEU A 76 -18.48 -10.48 31.43
CA LEU A 76 -17.95 -11.11 30.22
C LEU A 76 -19.11 -11.76 29.47
N ASP A 77 -19.19 -11.53 28.16
CA ASP A 77 -20.18 -12.13 27.26
C ASP A 77 -19.46 -12.64 26.00
N LEU A 78 -19.16 -13.94 25.98
CA LEU A 78 -18.49 -14.65 24.90
C LEU A 78 -19.51 -15.43 24.05
N GLN A 79 -19.22 -15.50 22.77
CA GLN A 79 -19.98 -16.26 21.78
C GLN A 79 -19.24 -17.54 21.41
N ASN A 80 -20.01 -18.56 21.01
CA ASN A 80 -19.50 -19.86 20.54
C ASN A 80 -18.65 -20.64 21.57
N THR A 81 -18.83 -20.40 22.86
CA THR A 81 -18.20 -21.22 23.90
C THR A 81 -18.70 -22.66 23.84
N PRO A 82 -17.83 -23.67 24.07
CA PRO A 82 -18.26 -25.07 24.12
C PRO A 82 -19.21 -25.33 25.31
N ALA A 83 -20.38 -25.92 25.02
CA ALA A 83 -21.36 -26.31 26.03
C ALA A 83 -20.74 -27.22 27.12
N GLY A 84 -21.06 -26.92 28.38
CA GLY A 84 -20.48 -27.55 29.57
C GLY A 84 -19.02 -27.17 29.87
N GLY A 85 -18.42 -26.29 29.07
CA GLY A 85 -17.09 -25.72 29.31
C GLY A 85 -17.07 -24.77 30.50
N MET A 86 -15.89 -24.60 31.10
CA MET A 86 -15.66 -23.66 32.19
C MET A 86 -14.34 -22.94 31.89
N HIS A 87 -14.41 -21.65 31.58
CA HIS A 87 -13.29 -20.89 31.02
C HIS A 87 -12.83 -19.80 32.00
N PRO A 88 -11.78 -20.03 32.80
CA PRO A 88 -11.26 -19.03 33.74
C PRO A 88 -10.87 -17.74 33.01
N ALA A 89 -11.07 -16.59 33.65
CA ALA A 89 -10.73 -15.29 33.07
C ALA A 89 -10.03 -14.37 34.06
N HIS A 90 -9.14 -13.53 33.54
CA HIS A 90 -8.27 -12.66 34.33
C HIS A 90 -8.02 -11.32 33.63
N ILE A 91 -7.86 -10.24 34.40
CA ILE A 91 -7.16 -9.03 33.97
C ILE A 91 -5.69 -9.18 34.35
N HIS A 92 -4.82 -8.85 33.42
CA HIS A 92 -3.37 -8.81 33.55
C HIS A 92 -2.84 -7.37 33.44
N PHE A 93 -1.60 -7.14 33.87
CA PHE A 93 -0.88 -5.89 33.63
C PHE A 93 -0.29 -5.81 32.21
N ASN A 94 0.02 -4.59 31.74
CA ASN A 94 0.61 -4.26 30.43
C ASN A 94 -0.35 -4.51 29.25
N THR A 95 0.17 -4.50 28.02
CA THR A 95 -0.59 -4.94 26.85
C THR A 95 -0.63 -6.45 26.71
N ALA A 96 -1.61 -6.97 25.96
CA ALA A 96 -1.70 -8.38 25.59
C ALA A 96 -0.44 -8.89 24.84
N ALA A 97 0.21 -8.02 24.06
CA ALA A 97 1.42 -8.35 23.30
C ALA A 97 2.66 -8.52 24.19
N GLU A 98 2.76 -7.74 25.27
CA GLU A 98 3.88 -7.81 26.23
C GLU A 98 3.65 -8.88 27.30
N GLY A 99 2.38 -9.13 27.62
CA GLY A 99 1.96 -9.99 28.72
C GLY A 99 2.22 -9.36 30.09
N GLY A 100 1.76 -10.04 31.15
CA GLY A 100 1.98 -9.57 32.51
C GLY A 100 1.39 -10.48 33.57
N ASP A 101 1.68 -10.18 34.83
CA ASP A 101 1.11 -10.87 35.98
C ASP A 101 -0.40 -10.63 36.08
N ILE A 102 -1.11 -11.53 36.75
CA ILE A 102 -2.55 -11.40 36.98
C ILE A 102 -2.81 -10.28 38.00
N ALA A 103 -3.54 -9.25 37.58
CA ALA A 103 -3.99 -8.15 38.43
C ALA A 103 -5.31 -8.46 39.14
N LEU A 104 -6.28 -9.04 38.42
CA LEU A 104 -7.62 -9.35 38.95
C LEU A 104 -8.16 -10.64 38.35
N THR A 105 -8.75 -11.49 39.19
CA THR A 105 -9.47 -12.69 38.73
C THR A 105 -10.94 -12.36 38.46
N LEU A 106 -11.40 -12.62 37.23
CA LEU A 106 -12.76 -12.31 36.76
C LEU A 106 -13.75 -13.48 36.93
N GLY A 107 -13.35 -14.52 37.65
CA GLY A 107 -14.13 -15.75 37.77
C GLY A 107 -14.00 -16.64 36.53
N THR A 108 -15.05 -17.40 36.25
CA THR A 108 -15.07 -18.39 35.18
C THR A 108 -16.26 -18.15 34.29
N VAL A 109 -16.03 -18.05 32.98
CA VAL A 109 -17.08 -17.97 31.96
C VAL A 109 -17.72 -19.35 31.81
N ASP A 110 -19.04 -19.41 32.00
CA ASP A 110 -19.84 -20.61 31.82
C ASP A 110 -20.01 -20.90 30.33
N GLY A 111 -19.61 -22.09 29.87
CA GLY A 111 -19.59 -22.44 28.45
C GLY A 111 -20.97 -22.66 27.82
N ASP A 112 -22.02 -22.90 28.60
CA ASP A 112 -23.39 -23.02 28.10
C ASP A 112 -24.00 -21.64 27.80
N THR A 113 -23.66 -20.64 28.62
CA THR A 113 -24.22 -19.28 28.51
C THR A 113 -23.27 -18.29 27.84
N GLY A 114 -21.97 -18.57 27.83
CA GLY A 114 -20.92 -17.64 27.41
C GLY A 114 -20.63 -16.54 28.43
N LYS A 115 -21.15 -16.61 29.66
CA LYS A 115 -21.18 -15.46 30.58
C LYS A 115 -20.37 -15.65 31.85
N SER A 116 -19.81 -14.55 32.35
CA SER A 116 -19.32 -14.41 33.72
C SER A 116 -19.60 -13.00 34.23
N SER A 117 -19.71 -12.84 35.56
CA SER A 117 -19.87 -11.53 36.18
C SER A 117 -19.21 -11.50 37.56
N ILE A 118 -18.50 -10.41 37.85
CA ILE A 118 -17.96 -10.12 39.18
C ILE A 118 -18.18 -8.65 39.53
N THR A 119 -18.25 -8.35 40.82
CA THR A 119 -18.24 -6.98 41.34
C THR A 119 -17.06 -6.82 42.27
N THR A 120 -16.22 -5.80 42.04
CA THR A 120 -15.02 -5.54 42.85
C THR A 120 -14.82 -4.06 43.18
N SER A 121 -14.06 -3.80 44.23
CA SER A 121 -13.50 -2.47 44.55
C SER A 121 -11.98 -2.52 44.76
N THR A 122 -11.36 -3.70 44.58
CA THR A 122 -9.94 -3.93 44.76
C THR A 122 -9.38 -4.90 43.71
N LEU A 123 -8.07 -4.84 43.47
CA LEU A 123 -7.32 -5.89 42.78
C LEU A 123 -7.06 -7.10 43.70
N ASN A 124 -6.46 -8.16 43.17
CA ASN A 124 -6.14 -9.37 43.93
C ASN A 124 -5.18 -9.13 45.10
N ASP A 125 -4.36 -8.08 45.04
CA ASP A 125 -3.44 -7.67 46.12
C ASP A 125 -4.11 -6.78 47.19
N ASN A 126 -5.43 -6.54 47.08
CA ASN A 126 -6.24 -5.65 47.90
C ASN A 126 -5.98 -4.15 47.68
N SER A 127 -5.22 -3.75 46.65
CA SER A 127 -5.15 -2.35 46.26
C SER A 127 -6.51 -1.87 45.74
N PRO A 128 -6.95 -0.64 46.08
CA PRO A 128 -8.23 -0.13 45.62
C PRO A 128 -8.21 0.18 44.11
N ILE A 129 -9.31 -0.11 43.43
CA ILE A 129 -9.51 0.20 42.01
C ILE A 129 -10.92 0.77 41.79
N THR A 130 -11.03 1.84 41.02
CA THR A 130 -12.30 2.49 40.65
C THR A 130 -12.59 2.35 39.16
N TYR A 131 -13.82 2.68 38.76
CA TYR A 131 -14.21 2.72 37.36
C TYR A 131 -13.31 3.64 36.52
N ASP A 132 -13.09 4.88 36.99
CA ASP A 132 -12.24 5.85 36.28
C ASP A 132 -10.79 5.36 36.15
N GLN A 133 -10.29 4.56 37.11
CA GLN A 133 -8.97 3.93 37.00
C GLN A 133 -8.95 2.82 35.96
N PHE A 134 -10.02 2.03 35.80
CA PHE A 134 -10.11 1.03 34.73
C PHE A 134 -10.08 1.66 33.32
N LEU A 135 -10.62 2.87 33.15
CA LEU A 135 -10.60 3.56 31.85
C LEU A 135 -9.19 3.91 31.35
N THR A 136 -8.22 4.01 32.25
CA THR A 136 -6.82 4.35 31.94
C THR A 136 -5.87 3.24 32.38
N TYR A 137 -6.40 2.06 32.67
CA TYR A 137 -5.62 0.97 33.20
C TYR A 137 -4.70 0.40 32.13
N ASP A 138 -3.46 0.15 32.52
CA ASP A 138 -2.49 -0.57 31.70
C ASP A 138 -2.70 -2.07 31.89
N GLY A 139 -3.61 -2.64 31.10
CA GLY A 139 -3.96 -4.04 31.22
C GLY A 139 -4.65 -4.63 30.00
N TYR A 140 -4.85 -5.95 30.10
CA TYR A 140 -5.56 -6.75 29.11
C TYR A 140 -6.30 -7.90 29.78
N ILE A 141 -7.28 -8.48 29.10
CA ILE A 141 -8.08 -9.62 29.55
C ILE A 141 -7.65 -10.88 28.82
N ASN A 142 -7.49 -11.97 29.57
CA ASN A 142 -7.38 -13.33 29.05
C ASN A 142 -8.59 -14.17 29.46
N VAL A 143 -9.07 -14.99 28.52
CA VAL A 143 -10.01 -16.08 28.80
C VAL A 143 -9.37 -17.40 28.36
N HIS A 144 -9.25 -18.33 29.29
CA HIS A 144 -8.55 -19.61 29.11
C HIS A 144 -9.49 -20.73 28.64
N LEU A 145 -8.94 -21.75 28.00
CA LEU A 145 -9.73 -22.89 27.53
C LEU A 145 -10.37 -23.66 28.69
N SER A 146 -9.64 -23.94 29.77
CA SER A 146 -10.20 -24.55 30.98
C SER A 146 -9.28 -24.40 32.18
N SER A 147 -9.75 -24.77 33.38
CA SER A 147 -8.89 -24.84 34.57
C SER A 147 -7.75 -25.88 34.46
N ASP A 148 -7.94 -26.91 33.63
CA ASP A 148 -6.94 -27.95 33.39
C ASP A 148 -5.97 -27.60 32.25
N ASP A 149 -6.31 -26.59 31.45
CA ASP A 149 -5.52 -26.05 30.34
C ASP A 149 -5.59 -24.52 30.33
N LEU A 150 -4.80 -23.91 31.23
CA LEU A 150 -4.62 -22.45 31.31
C LEU A 150 -3.64 -21.93 30.24
N GLY A 151 -2.89 -22.80 29.56
CA GLY A 151 -1.93 -22.39 28.53
C GLY A 151 -2.63 -22.01 27.23
N THR A 152 -3.77 -22.62 26.95
CA THR A 152 -4.57 -22.32 25.75
C THR A 152 -5.53 -21.17 26.02
N LEU A 153 -5.37 -20.06 25.31
CA LEU A 153 -6.29 -18.91 25.33
C LEU A 153 -7.40 -19.09 24.30
N VAL A 154 -8.65 -18.80 24.67
CA VAL A 154 -9.79 -18.82 23.75
C VAL A 154 -10.18 -17.42 23.28
N ALA A 155 -10.08 -16.42 24.15
CA ALA A 155 -10.31 -15.03 23.81
C ALA A 155 -9.38 -14.10 24.59
N GLN A 156 -9.01 -12.96 24.00
CA GLN A 156 -8.13 -11.97 24.60
C GLN A 156 -8.46 -10.57 24.06
N GLY A 157 -8.26 -9.53 24.88
CA GLY A 157 -8.39 -8.14 24.43
C GLY A 157 -7.73 -7.16 25.38
N ASP A 158 -7.14 -6.09 24.83
CA ASP A 158 -6.61 -4.98 25.59
C ASP A 158 -7.74 -4.15 26.22
N ILE A 159 -7.48 -3.50 27.36
CA ILE A 159 -8.44 -2.63 28.05
C ILE A 159 -7.81 -1.30 28.44
N GLY A 160 -8.64 -0.37 28.91
CA GLY A 160 -8.17 0.90 29.46
C GLY A 160 -7.37 1.71 28.44
N GLN A 161 -6.14 2.09 28.80
CA GLN A 161 -5.29 2.90 27.93
C GLN A 161 -4.74 2.11 26.72
N ASN A 162 -4.77 0.77 26.79
CA ASN A 162 -4.26 -0.12 25.75
C ASN A 162 -5.31 -0.42 24.68
N ASP A 163 -6.58 -0.07 24.90
CA ASP A 163 -7.65 -0.31 23.94
C ASP A 163 -7.33 0.31 22.58
N LEU A 164 -7.80 -0.33 21.50
CA LEU A 164 -7.55 0.14 20.13
C LEU A 164 -8.59 1.18 19.73
N THR A 165 -8.16 2.27 19.11
CA THR A 165 -9.08 3.34 18.66
C THR A 165 -9.88 2.93 17.41
N GLY A 166 -9.48 1.84 16.75
CA GLY A 166 -9.97 1.40 15.45
C GLY A 166 -9.26 2.06 14.26
N VAL A 167 -8.37 3.03 14.52
CA VAL A 167 -7.52 3.63 13.49
C VAL A 167 -6.32 2.72 13.23
N SER A 168 -6.01 2.49 11.96
CA SER A 168 -4.86 1.69 11.56
C SER A 168 -4.25 2.10 10.23
N LYS A 169 -3.00 1.68 10.03
CA LYS A 169 -2.23 1.86 8.80
C LYS A 169 -1.56 0.56 8.40
N VAL A 170 -1.73 0.17 7.14
CA VAL A 170 -1.12 -1.05 6.56
C VAL A 170 0.00 -0.65 5.60
N TYR A 171 1.14 -1.31 5.71
CA TYR A 171 2.26 -1.24 4.78
C TYR A 171 2.52 -2.61 4.15
N THR A 172 2.66 -2.65 2.82
CA THR A 172 2.98 -3.88 2.09
C THR A 172 4.46 -4.22 2.22
N LEU A 173 4.77 -5.47 2.54
CA LEU A 173 6.12 -6.02 2.57
C LEU A 173 6.30 -6.95 1.37
N ASN A 174 7.09 -6.52 0.40
CA ASN A 174 7.28 -7.24 -0.86
C ASN A 174 8.34 -8.33 -0.73
N GLU A 175 8.19 -9.37 -1.55
CA GLU A 175 9.16 -10.45 -1.72
C GLU A 175 10.57 -9.95 -2.03
N LYS A 176 11.57 -10.60 -1.44
CA LYS A 176 13.01 -10.34 -1.70
C LYS A 176 13.78 -11.61 -2.08
N ALA A 177 14.61 -12.13 -1.17
CA ALA A 177 15.59 -13.16 -1.51
C ALA A 177 14.98 -14.57 -1.65
N VAL A 178 13.77 -14.78 -1.12
CA VAL A 178 13.11 -16.09 -1.13
C VAL A 178 11.76 -15.95 -1.82
N ALA A 179 11.65 -16.62 -2.97
CA ALA A 179 10.45 -16.58 -3.78
C ALA A 179 9.22 -17.10 -3.02
N GLY A 180 8.12 -16.38 -3.12
CA GLY A 180 6.82 -16.64 -2.49
C GLY A 180 6.66 -16.06 -1.09
N ILE A 181 7.69 -15.46 -0.47
CA ILE A 181 7.57 -14.87 0.88
C ILE A 181 7.31 -13.36 0.75
N ASP A 182 6.09 -12.94 1.07
CA ASP A 182 5.64 -11.54 1.11
C ASP A 182 4.73 -11.33 2.32
N GLY A 183 4.20 -10.12 2.52
CA GLY A 183 3.25 -9.89 3.60
C GLY A 183 2.89 -8.44 3.83
N SER A 184 2.50 -8.14 5.06
CA SER A 184 2.13 -6.80 5.50
C SER A 184 2.63 -6.52 6.91
N ALA A 185 2.77 -5.23 7.22
CA ALA A 185 2.87 -4.71 8.58
C ALA A 185 1.70 -3.75 8.81
N THR A 186 0.85 -4.06 9.79
CA THR A 186 -0.28 -3.20 10.19
C THR A 186 0.00 -2.59 11.55
N PHE A 187 -0.11 -1.28 11.65
CA PHE A 187 -0.03 -0.56 12.92
C PHE A 187 -1.45 -0.14 13.32
N PHE A 188 -1.87 -0.49 14.53
CA PHE A 188 -3.15 -0.08 15.12
C PHE A 188 -2.89 0.93 16.24
N GLU A 189 -3.61 2.04 16.23
CA GLU A 189 -3.48 3.08 17.26
C GLU A 189 -4.13 2.61 18.57
N ARG A 190 -3.39 2.77 19.68
CA ARG A 190 -3.91 2.60 21.04
C ARG A 190 -4.38 3.93 21.61
N VAL A 191 -5.29 3.89 22.59
CA VAL A 191 -5.83 5.09 23.27
C VAL A 191 -4.72 5.95 23.91
N ASN A 192 -3.63 5.35 24.38
CA ASN A 192 -2.47 6.07 24.92
C ASN A 192 -1.54 6.70 23.86
N GLY A 193 -1.78 6.49 22.56
CA GLY A 193 -0.97 6.97 21.44
C GLY A 193 0.18 6.04 21.02
N GLU A 194 0.41 4.95 21.75
CA GLU A 194 1.28 3.85 21.29
C GLU A 194 0.61 3.10 20.13
N ALA A 195 1.36 2.20 19.48
CA ALA A 195 0.81 1.35 18.43
C ALA A 195 0.97 -0.15 18.75
N LEU A 196 0.00 -0.95 18.35
CA LEU A 196 0.18 -2.38 18.16
C LEU A 196 0.64 -2.62 16.71
N ALA A 197 1.86 -3.10 16.53
CA ALA A 197 2.34 -3.57 15.24
C ALA A 197 2.03 -5.06 15.07
N VAL A 198 1.35 -5.40 13.98
CA VAL A 198 1.04 -6.76 13.56
C VAL A 198 1.72 -7.02 12.22
N LEU A 199 2.69 -7.95 12.20
CA LEU A 199 3.27 -8.44 10.94
C LEU A 199 2.54 -9.72 10.54
N GLU A 200 2.14 -9.81 9.27
CA GLU A 200 1.55 -10.99 8.66
C GLU A 200 2.34 -11.36 7.41
N ILE A 201 3.16 -12.40 7.51
CA ILE A 201 4.09 -12.85 6.47
C ILE A 201 3.62 -14.19 5.92
N ASN A 202 3.35 -14.21 4.63
CA ASN A 202 2.89 -15.39 3.93
C ASN A 202 4.06 -16.35 3.65
N ASN A 203 3.76 -17.65 3.67
CA ASN A 203 4.69 -18.71 3.27
C ASN A 203 6.02 -18.73 4.06
N THR A 204 5.99 -18.35 5.34
CA THR A 204 7.14 -18.50 6.23
C THR A 204 7.56 -19.97 6.39
N PRO A 205 8.87 -20.26 6.51
CA PRO A 205 9.35 -21.60 6.84
C PRO A 205 8.81 -22.13 8.18
N GLU A 206 8.17 -23.31 8.16
CA GLU A 206 7.60 -23.96 9.34
C GLU A 206 8.66 -24.19 10.44
N ASN A 207 8.29 -23.94 11.69
CA ASN A 207 9.18 -23.91 12.88
C ASN A 207 10.31 -22.87 12.80
N GLY A 208 10.27 -21.95 11.83
CA GLY A 208 11.17 -20.81 11.74
C GLY A 208 10.87 -19.76 12.81
N VAL A 209 11.88 -18.95 13.10
CA VAL A 209 11.75 -17.70 13.86
C VAL A 209 12.43 -16.64 13.02
N HIS A 210 11.66 -15.64 12.61
CA HIS A 210 12.09 -14.65 11.63
C HIS A 210 12.19 -13.28 12.28
N PRO A 211 13.40 -12.83 12.65
CA PRO A 211 13.60 -11.48 13.17
C PRO A 211 13.08 -10.44 12.18
N ALA A 212 12.55 -9.33 12.70
CA ALA A 212 12.10 -8.22 11.90
C ALA A 212 12.49 -6.91 12.57
N HIS A 213 12.77 -5.87 11.77
CA HIS A 213 13.22 -4.58 12.27
C HIS A 213 12.66 -3.43 11.44
N ILE A 214 12.49 -2.26 12.07
CA ILE A 214 12.44 -0.98 11.35
C ILE A 214 13.87 -0.45 11.23
N HIS A 215 14.21 0.00 10.04
CA HIS A 215 15.46 0.66 9.69
C HIS A 215 15.19 2.13 9.30
N MET A 216 16.20 2.98 9.45
CA MET A 216 16.17 4.37 9.00
C MET A 216 16.40 4.49 7.48
N ASN A 217 15.89 5.58 6.88
CA ASN A 217 15.92 5.92 5.44
C ASN A 217 14.96 5.07 4.60
N THR A 218 15.03 5.17 3.27
CA THR A 218 14.32 4.24 2.38
C THR A 218 15.02 2.89 2.29
N ALA A 219 14.28 1.85 1.91
CA ALA A 219 14.83 0.52 1.62
C ALA A 219 15.91 0.53 0.53
N ALA A 220 15.84 1.47 -0.42
CA ALA A 220 16.80 1.61 -1.50
C ALA A 220 18.14 2.23 -1.03
N GLU A 221 18.11 3.06 0.00
CA GLU A 221 19.31 3.65 0.63
C GLU A 221 19.89 2.72 1.70
N GLY A 222 19.02 2.00 2.40
CA GLY A 222 19.35 1.24 3.58
C GLY A 222 19.63 2.12 4.80
N GLY A 223 19.80 1.50 5.96
CA GLY A 223 20.14 2.22 7.18
C GLY A 223 20.28 1.33 8.41
N PRO A 224 20.70 1.91 9.54
CA PRO A 224 20.77 1.20 10.82
C PRO A 224 19.37 0.76 11.28
N ILE A 225 19.34 -0.31 12.09
CA ILE A 225 18.14 -0.72 12.83
C ILE A 225 17.84 0.35 13.89
N VAL A 226 16.57 0.71 14.02
CA VAL A 226 16.06 1.68 15.01
C VAL A 226 14.98 1.10 15.92
N PHE A 227 14.30 0.04 15.48
CA PHE A 227 13.27 -0.65 16.26
C PHE A 227 13.31 -2.14 15.98
N THR A 228 13.25 -2.95 17.02
CA THR A 228 13.21 -4.41 16.92
C THR A 228 11.82 -4.96 17.24
N PHE A 229 11.21 -5.66 16.29
CA PHE A 229 9.94 -6.34 16.53
C PHE A 229 10.14 -7.64 17.32
N ILE A 230 9.06 -8.14 17.94
CA ILE A 230 8.97 -9.56 18.25
C ILE A 230 9.12 -10.33 16.94
N SER A 231 9.92 -11.40 16.94
CA SER A 231 10.16 -12.19 15.72
C SER A 231 8.88 -12.84 15.22
N VAL A 232 8.72 -12.89 13.90
CA VAL A 232 7.59 -13.56 13.25
C VAL A 232 7.70 -15.08 13.45
N ASP A 233 6.63 -15.69 13.96
CA ASP A 233 6.53 -17.14 14.15
C ASP A 233 6.36 -17.82 12.78
N GLY A 234 7.27 -18.73 12.43
CA GLY A 234 7.28 -19.40 11.13
C GLY A 234 6.11 -20.37 10.89
N ASN A 235 5.35 -20.75 11.93
CA ASN A 235 4.16 -21.60 11.77
C ASN A 235 2.90 -20.79 11.47
N THR A 236 2.77 -19.61 12.07
CA THR A 236 1.58 -18.74 11.89
C THR A 236 1.82 -17.65 10.86
N GLY A 237 3.08 -17.28 10.61
CA GLY A 237 3.45 -16.11 9.81
C GLY A 237 3.22 -14.80 10.55
N GLN A 238 2.93 -14.82 11.85
CA GLN A 238 2.48 -13.63 12.58
C GLN A 238 3.47 -13.16 13.67
N SER A 239 3.48 -11.85 13.92
CA SER A 239 4.10 -11.21 15.07
C SER A 239 3.20 -10.09 15.59
N PHE A 240 3.19 -9.89 16.90
CA PHE A 240 2.46 -8.82 17.60
C PHE A 240 3.44 -8.10 18.50
N THR A 241 3.64 -6.79 18.31
CA THR A 241 4.62 -6.01 19.08
C THR A 241 3.99 -4.71 19.55
N ASN A 242 4.15 -4.35 20.83
CA ASN A 242 3.82 -3.01 21.31
C ASN A 242 4.91 -2.01 20.88
N VAL A 243 4.51 -0.86 20.34
CA VAL A 243 5.39 0.17 19.80
C VAL A 243 5.18 1.45 20.60
N ALA A 244 6.08 1.68 21.56
CA ALA A 244 6.06 2.84 22.46
C ALA A 244 7.32 3.72 22.33
N ALA A 245 8.45 3.11 21.98
CA ALA A 245 9.74 3.76 21.81
C ALA A 245 10.61 3.00 20.81
N LEU A 246 11.60 3.69 20.23
CA LEU A 246 12.72 3.09 19.51
C LEU A 246 13.64 2.34 20.48
N ASP A 247 14.57 1.56 19.93
CA ASP A 247 15.55 0.77 20.70
C ASP A 247 16.49 1.65 21.55
N ASP A 248 16.53 2.96 21.31
CA ASP A 248 17.30 3.95 22.07
C ASP A 248 16.46 4.74 23.12
N ASP A 249 15.27 4.24 23.45
CA ASP A 249 14.28 4.85 24.35
C ASP A 249 13.65 6.16 23.83
N THR A 250 13.89 6.56 22.57
CA THR A 250 13.17 7.69 21.96
C THR A 250 11.70 7.34 21.77
N ALA A 251 10.79 8.15 22.32
CA ALA A 251 9.35 7.95 22.19
C ALA A 251 8.91 7.83 20.72
N PHE A 252 8.19 6.76 20.40
CA PHE A 252 7.80 6.39 19.04
C PHE A 252 6.51 5.58 19.09
N GLY A 253 5.39 6.25 18.83
CA GLY A 253 4.05 5.66 18.81
C GLY A 253 3.41 5.75 17.42
N TYR A 254 2.09 5.65 17.37
CA TYR A 254 1.34 5.53 16.12
C TYR A 254 1.59 6.69 15.15
N GLU A 255 1.44 7.93 15.61
CA GLU A 255 1.64 9.11 14.77
C GLU A 255 3.07 9.22 14.23
N GLN A 256 4.08 8.81 15.00
CA GLN A 256 5.47 8.85 14.54
C GLN A 256 5.74 7.84 13.42
N VAL A 257 5.08 6.68 13.43
CA VAL A 257 5.20 5.68 12.35
C VAL A 257 4.75 6.25 11.01
N LEU A 258 3.68 7.06 10.99
CA LEU A 258 3.06 7.57 9.75
C LEU A 258 3.96 8.55 8.97
N ASP A 259 4.84 9.26 9.66
CA ASP A 259 5.74 10.24 9.05
C ASP A 259 7.21 9.77 9.05
N TYR A 260 7.50 8.57 9.58
CA TYR A 260 8.88 8.12 9.76
C TYR A 260 9.61 7.89 8.44
N ASP A 261 10.87 8.32 8.39
CA ASP A 261 11.80 7.98 7.32
C ASP A 261 12.39 6.59 7.57
N GLY A 262 11.64 5.55 7.21
CA GLY A 262 12.08 4.19 7.44
C GLY A 262 11.53 3.14 6.49
N TYR A 263 11.99 1.92 6.72
CA TYR A 263 11.54 0.71 6.05
C TYR A 263 11.62 -0.49 7.00
N ILE A 264 10.83 -1.51 6.72
CA ILE A 264 10.80 -2.77 7.47
C ILE A 264 11.55 -3.85 6.69
N ASN A 265 12.34 -4.63 7.41
CA ASN A 265 12.93 -5.88 6.95
C ASN A 265 12.40 -7.05 7.77
N VAL A 266 12.15 -8.17 7.11
CA VAL A 266 11.96 -9.48 7.74
C VAL A 266 13.08 -10.40 7.26
N HIS A 267 13.78 -11.02 8.20
CA HIS A 267 14.96 -11.86 7.95
C HIS A 267 14.60 -13.34 7.87
N LEU A 268 15.42 -14.12 7.15
CA LEU A 268 15.19 -15.56 7.01
C LEU A 268 15.30 -16.29 8.35
N SER A 269 16.26 -15.95 9.20
CA SER A 269 16.37 -16.50 10.56
C SER A 269 17.37 -15.70 11.40
N ALA A 270 17.42 -15.96 12.72
CA ALA A 270 18.44 -15.37 13.59
C ALA A 270 19.89 -15.76 13.20
N ASP A 271 20.09 -16.93 12.59
CA ASP A 271 21.40 -17.39 12.12
C ASP A 271 21.76 -16.85 10.71
N ASP A 272 20.78 -16.31 9.99
CA ASP A 272 20.93 -15.73 8.64
C ASP A 272 20.17 -14.40 8.52
N LEU A 273 20.68 -13.39 9.22
CA LEU A 273 20.18 -12.02 9.15
C LEU A 273 20.53 -11.32 7.82
N ALA A 274 21.47 -11.86 7.03
CA ALA A 274 21.82 -11.25 5.75
C ALA A 274 20.74 -11.49 4.68
N THR A 275 20.02 -12.61 4.79
CA THR A 275 18.93 -12.96 3.86
C THR A 275 17.63 -12.29 4.28
N ILE A 276 17.21 -11.26 3.52
CA ILE A 276 15.92 -10.57 3.69
C ILE A 276 14.85 -11.32 2.88
N VAL A 277 13.77 -11.76 3.54
CA VAL A 277 12.67 -12.49 2.89
C VAL A 277 11.54 -11.57 2.44
N ALA A 278 11.21 -10.55 3.23
CA ALA A 278 10.21 -9.54 2.89
C ALA A 278 10.69 -8.15 3.32
N GLN A 279 10.35 -7.11 2.55
CA GLN A 279 10.77 -5.73 2.80
C GLN A 279 9.76 -4.71 2.26
N GLY A 280 9.54 -3.62 2.99
CA GLY A 280 8.68 -2.51 2.55
C GLY A 280 9.03 -1.19 3.19
N ASP A 281 8.93 -0.10 2.43
CA ASP A 281 9.02 1.27 2.94
C ASP A 281 7.80 1.61 3.82
N ILE A 282 8.01 2.42 4.86
CA ILE A 282 6.95 2.88 5.77
C ILE A 282 6.93 4.41 5.86
N GLY A 283 5.91 4.94 6.54
CA GLY A 283 5.79 6.36 6.83
C GLY A 283 5.86 7.23 5.57
N GLN A 284 6.68 8.28 5.62
CA GLN A 284 6.83 9.23 4.53
C GLN A 284 7.44 8.62 3.25
N ASN A 285 8.00 7.41 3.34
CA ASN A 285 8.60 6.72 2.21
C ASN A 285 7.57 5.96 1.36
N GLU A 286 6.31 5.84 1.78
CA GLU A 286 5.31 5.14 0.98
C GLU A 286 5.12 5.78 -0.42
N LEU A 287 4.85 4.95 -1.42
CA LEU A 287 4.56 5.40 -2.78
C LEU A 287 3.11 5.91 -2.88
N THR A 288 2.90 7.00 -3.62
CA THR A 288 1.56 7.55 -3.87
C THR A 288 0.77 6.75 -4.92
N GLY A 289 1.45 5.86 -5.64
CA GLY A 289 0.94 5.17 -6.82
C GLY A 289 1.09 5.97 -8.11
N ARG A 290 1.44 7.27 -8.07
CA ARG A 290 1.77 8.04 -9.26
C ARG A 290 3.17 7.67 -9.74
N SER A 291 3.30 7.43 -11.05
CA SER A 291 4.58 7.21 -11.68
C SER A 291 4.59 7.64 -13.15
N LYS A 292 5.79 7.85 -13.70
CA LYS A 292 6.06 8.08 -15.12
C LYS A 292 7.18 7.16 -15.57
N THR A 293 6.99 6.48 -16.69
CA THR A 293 8.01 5.63 -17.30
C THR A 293 8.58 6.28 -18.55
N TYR A 294 9.90 6.22 -18.70
CA TYR A 294 10.66 6.65 -19.86
C TYR A 294 11.36 5.45 -20.50
N GLU A 295 11.36 5.39 -21.83
CA GLU A 295 12.08 4.36 -22.57
C GLU A 295 13.57 4.70 -22.66
N LEU A 296 14.41 3.68 -22.52
CA LEU A 296 15.86 3.75 -22.70
C LEU A 296 16.25 2.87 -23.88
N GLU A 297 16.63 3.51 -24.98
CA GLU A 297 16.99 2.84 -26.22
C GLU A 297 18.43 2.32 -26.16
N SER A 298 18.68 1.26 -26.93
CA SER A 298 20.04 0.73 -27.12
C SER A 298 20.93 1.72 -27.85
N LYS A 299 22.20 1.84 -27.43
CA LYS A 299 23.16 2.78 -28.01
C LYS A 299 24.42 2.14 -28.58
N ASP A 300 25.49 2.02 -27.79
CA ASP A 300 26.79 1.54 -28.27
C ASP A 300 26.86 0.00 -28.25
N VAL A 301 26.04 -0.62 -27.40
CA VAL A 301 25.90 -2.08 -27.29
C VAL A 301 24.50 -2.50 -27.73
N VAL A 302 24.42 -3.10 -28.91
CA VAL A 302 23.16 -3.57 -29.50
C VAL A 302 22.55 -4.65 -28.62
N GLY A 303 21.25 -4.50 -28.32
CA GLY A 303 20.46 -5.51 -27.61
C GLY A 303 20.33 -5.28 -26.11
N ILE A 304 20.98 -4.24 -25.56
CA ILE A 304 20.73 -3.73 -24.22
C ILE A 304 19.83 -2.51 -24.32
N SER A 305 18.65 -2.56 -23.71
CA SER A 305 17.66 -1.47 -23.67
C SER A 305 16.78 -1.64 -22.44
N GLY A 306 15.88 -0.70 -22.16
CA GLY A 306 14.98 -0.86 -21.03
C GLY A 306 14.16 0.36 -20.72
N THR A 307 13.81 0.54 -19.45
CA THR A 307 12.98 1.65 -18.98
C THR A 307 13.52 2.27 -17.71
N ALA A 308 13.17 3.54 -17.50
CA ALA A 308 13.32 4.23 -16.23
C ALA A 308 11.93 4.61 -15.70
N ASN A 309 11.51 4.03 -14.58
CA ASN A 309 10.25 4.37 -13.92
C ASN A 309 10.53 5.30 -12.73
N PHE A 310 9.88 6.46 -12.74
CA PHE A 310 9.93 7.45 -11.67
C PHE A 310 8.65 7.31 -10.89
N ALA A 311 8.71 6.90 -9.63
CA ALA A 311 7.56 6.74 -8.76
C ALA A 311 7.61 7.75 -7.62
N GLU A 312 6.50 8.43 -7.37
CA GLU A 312 6.39 9.47 -6.35
C GLU A 312 6.19 8.85 -4.96
N ARG A 313 6.93 9.36 -3.96
CA ARG A 313 6.73 9.07 -2.54
C ARG A 313 5.89 10.16 -1.86
N LEU A 314 5.30 9.85 -0.70
CA LEU A 314 4.48 10.80 0.06
C LEU A 314 5.22 12.09 0.46
N ASN A 315 6.54 12.02 0.67
CA ASN A 315 7.38 13.20 0.91
C ASN A 315 7.76 13.99 -0.37
N ASN A 316 7.10 13.76 -1.50
CA ASN A 316 7.33 14.37 -2.81
C ASN A 316 8.68 14.06 -3.47
N THR A 317 9.47 13.16 -2.89
CA THR A 317 10.71 12.68 -3.50
C THR A 317 10.41 11.54 -4.49
N THR A 318 11.42 11.08 -5.23
CA THR A 318 11.23 10.10 -6.31
C THR A 318 12.03 8.84 -6.08
N LEU A 319 11.38 7.68 -6.17
CA LEU A 319 12.06 6.41 -6.39
C LEU A 319 12.26 6.20 -7.90
N VAL A 320 13.50 6.23 -8.36
CA VAL A 320 13.86 5.91 -9.75
C VAL A 320 14.23 4.44 -9.84
N THR A 321 13.47 3.67 -10.62
CA THR A 321 13.77 2.27 -10.93
C THR A 321 14.22 2.15 -12.38
N LEU A 322 15.46 1.72 -12.60
CA LEU A 322 15.93 1.32 -13.92
C LEU A 322 15.69 -0.17 -14.10
N ASN A 323 15.12 -0.55 -15.25
CA ASN A 323 14.87 -1.94 -15.62
C ASN A 323 15.35 -2.18 -17.05
N LEU A 324 16.53 -2.79 -17.17
CA LEU A 324 17.20 -3.13 -18.41
C LEU A 324 17.02 -4.61 -18.77
N VAL A 325 16.98 -4.86 -20.06
CA VAL A 325 16.96 -6.19 -20.67
C VAL A 325 18.24 -6.34 -21.49
N GLY A 326 18.79 -7.56 -21.53
CA GLY A 326 19.96 -7.88 -22.33
C GLY A 326 21.30 -7.65 -21.62
N THR A 327 21.30 -7.28 -20.34
CA THR A 327 22.51 -7.21 -19.51
C THR A 327 23.10 -8.60 -19.26
N GLU A 328 24.41 -8.64 -19.00
CA GLU A 328 25.12 -9.88 -18.69
C GLU A 328 25.24 -10.11 -17.17
N ALA A 329 25.09 -11.36 -16.73
CA ALA A 329 25.19 -11.72 -15.32
C ALA A 329 26.55 -11.34 -14.71
N GLY A 330 26.52 -10.70 -13.53
CA GLY A 330 27.70 -10.14 -12.87
C GLY A 330 28.18 -8.80 -13.43
N GLY A 331 27.53 -8.25 -14.47
CA GLY A 331 27.76 -6.88 -14.91
C GLY A 331 27.30 -5.86 -13.86
N VAL A 332 27.94 -4.70 -13.84
CA VAL A 332 27.55 -3.55 -13.01
C VAL A 332 27.55 -2.35 -13.94
N HIS A 333 26.40 -1.71 -14.11
CA HIS A 333 26.20 -0.68 -15.13
C HIS A 333 25.90 0.67 -14.47
N PRO A 334 26.89 1.54 -14.27
CA PRO A 334 26.68 2.87 -13.69
C PRO A 334 25.65 3.68 -14.47
N ALA A 335 24.85 4.50 -13.79
CA ALA A 335 23.80 5.28 -14.44
C ALA A 335 23.70 6.69 -13.86
N HIS A 336 23.33 7.64 -14.72
CA HIS A 336 23.24 9.05 -14.36
C HIS A 336 22.13 9.76 -15.12
N ILE A 337 21.53 10.78 -14.49
CA ILE A 337 20.71 11.79 -15.17
C ILE A 337 21.61 12.97 -15.50
N HIS A 338 21.59 13.38 -16.77
CA HIS A 338 22.33 14.51 -17.32
C HIS A 338 21.40 15.66 -17.69
N ALA A 339 21.88 16.90 -17.61
CA ALA A 339 21.16 18.07 -18.10
C ALA A 339 21.06 18.10 -19.64
N ASN A 340 20.09 18.87 -20.15
CA ASN A 340 19.74 19.05 -21.55
C ASN A 340 19.13 17.78 -22.18
N ASP A 341 18.90 17.79 -23.49
CA ASP A 341 18.55 16.60 -24.27
C ASP A 341 19.80 15.77 -24.64
N VAL A 342 19.59 14.54 -25.11
CA VAL A 342 20.64 13.61 -25.56
C VAL A 342 21.56 14.20 -26.64
N ALA A 343 21.03 14.97 -27.59
CA ALA A 343 21.80 15.54 -28.71
C ALA A 343 22.66 16.72 -28.28
N THR A 344 22.17 17.54 -27.34
CA THR A 344 22.88 18.67 -26.77
C THR A 344 23.93 18.21 -25.75
N THR A 345 23.65 17.13 -25.01
CA THR A 345 24.44 16.60 -23.88
C THR A 345 24.58 17.58 -22.73
N GLY A 346 25.00 17.11 -21.55
CA GLY A 346 25.19 17.98 -20.40
C GLY A 346 25.90 17.32 -19.22
N GLU A 347 26.09 18.12 -18.17
CA GLU A 347 26.66 17.67 -16.91
C GLU A 347 25.72 16.71 -16.16
N ILE A 348 26.28 15.90 -15.27
CA ILE A 348 25.50 15.00 -14.41
C ILE A 348 24.78 15.84 -13.36
N ILE A 349 23.46 15.69 -13.29
CA ILE A 349 22.60 16.39 -12.32
C ILE A 349 22.01 15.46 -11.27
N VAL A 350 21.95 14.14 -11.52
CA VAL A 350 21.59 13.13 -10.51
C VAL A 350 22.45 11.87 -10.73
N GLY A 351 23.03 11.36 -9.64
CA GLY A 351 23.66 10.04 -9.64
C GLY A 351 22.62 8.95 -9.37
N LEU A 352 22.64 7.87 -10.16
CA LEU A 352 21.77 6.72 -9.94
C LEU A 352 22.61 5.52 -9.51
N ASN A 353 22.00 4.64 -8.73
CA ASN A 353 22.58 3.34 -8.40
C ASN A 353 22.82 2.55 -9.70
N ALA A 354 23.99 1.92 -9.79
CA ALA A 354 24.34 1.09 -10.93
C ALA A 354 23.34 -0.07 -11.10
N VAL A 355 22.97 -0.35 -12.35
CA VAL A 355 22.11 -1.50 -12.69
C VAL A 355 22.89 -2.79 -12.47
N ASP A 356 22.34 -3.69 -11.65
CA ASP A 356 22.89 -5.03 -11.48
C ASP A 356 22.61 -5.85 -12.75
N GLY A 357 23.66 -6.31 -13.43
CA GLY A 357 23.55 -6.98 -14.72
C GLY A 357 22.89 -8.37 -14.66
N SER A 358 22.79 -8.98 -13.49
CA SER A 358 22.12 -10.28 -13.31
C SER A 358 20.60 -10.13 -13.27
N SER A 359 20.12 -9.10 -12.57
CA SER A 359 18.70 -8.76 -12.45
C SER A 359 18.20 -7.81 -13.53
N GLY A 360 19.09 -7.01 -14.11
CA GLY A 360 18.76 -5.89 -14.98
C GLY A 360 18.17 -4.69 -14.23
N ILE A 361 18.17 -4.68 -12.89
CA ILE A 361 17.42 -3.68 -12.11
C ILE A 361 18.35 -2.84 -11.23
N SER A 362 18.05 -1.54 -11.11
CA SER A 362 18.47 -0.74 -9.96
C SER A 362 17.35 0.15 -9.45
N GLN A 363 17.45 0.52 -8.17
CA GLN A 363 16.52 1.43 -7.51
C GLN A 363 17.33 2.53 -6.82
N THR A 364 16.94 3.79 -7.01
CA THR A 364 17.62 4.95 -6.43
C THR A 364 16.59 5.90 -5.82
N GLN A 365 16.81 6.29 -4.58
CA GLN A 365 16.07 7.38 -3.95
C GLN A 365 16.65 8.72 -4.43
N VAL A 366 15.81 9.58 -5.02
CA VAL A 366 16.20 10.90 -5.53
C VAL A 366 15.41 11.98 -4.80
N SER A 367 16.12 12.73 -3.96
CA SER A 367 15.59 13.87 -3.19
C SER A 367 16.36 15.17 -3.43
N ALA A 368 17.53 15.10 -4.09
CA ALA A 368 18.36 16.25 -4.41
C ALA A 368 19.17 16.05 -5.70
N LEU A 369 19.50 17.16 -6.35
CA LEU A 369 20.44 17.21 -7.46
C LEU A 369 21.89 17.16 -6.97
N VAL A 370 22.82 16.89 -7.89
CA VAL A 370 24.25 17.11 -7.69
C VAL A 370 24.47 18.57 -7.27
N GLY A 371 25.04 18.75 -6.07
CA GLY A 371 25.18 20.07 -5.43
C GLY A 371 24.25 20.30 -4.23
N GLY A 372 23.31 19.37 -3.96
CA GLY A 372 22.49 19.35 -2.75
C GLY A 372 21.21 20.19 -2.81
N ALA A 373 20.87 20.75 -3.97
CA ALA A 373 19.57 21.39 -4.17
C ALA A 373 18.47 20.31 -4.14
N ALA A 374 17.48 20.46 -3.27
CA ALA A 374 16.34 19.55 -3.22
C ALA A 374 15.60 19.52 -4.58
N VAL A 375 15.06 18.36 -4.94
CA VAL A 375 14.25 18.18 -6.15
C VAL A 375 13.06 17.29 -5.84
N THR A 376 11.89 17.70 -6.33
CA THR A 376 10.64 16.98 -6.19
C THR A 376 10.36 16.11 -7.42
N TYR A 377 9.42 15.18 -7.27
CA TYR A 377 8.91 14.37 -8.37
C TYR A 377 8.39 15.22 -9.55
N GLU A 378 7.56 16.24 -9.28
CA GLU A 378 7.01 17.12 -10.32
C GLU A 378 8.10 17.94 -11.04
N GLU A 379 9.14 18.36 -10.34
CA GLU A 379 10.30 19.03 -10.94
C GLU A 379 11.08 18.07 -11.85
N LEU A 380 11.28 16.81 -11.46
CA LEU A 380 11.89 15.80 -12.32
C LEU A 380 11.07 15.48 -13.57
N LEU A 381 9.74 15.59 -13.53
CA LEU A 381 8.90 15.39 -14.72
C LEU A 381 9.00 16.54 -15.74
N THR A 382 9.49 17.70 -15.32
CA THR A 382 9.59 18.92 -16.15
C THR A 382 11.02 19.42 -16.28
N ILE A 383 12.00 18.58 -15.95
CA ILE A 383 13.40 18.91 -16.10
C ILE A 383 13.87 18.69 -17.54
N ASP A 384 14.75 19.56 -18.02
CA ASP A 384 15.46 19.39 -19.29
C ASP A 384 16.63 18.42 -19.07
N ALA A 385 16.38 17.11 -19.25
CA ALA A 385 17.36 16.08 -18.95
C ALA A 385 17.27 14.81 -19.83
N TYR A 386 18.27 13.95 -19.71
CA TYR A 386 18.30 12.59 -20.25
C TYR A 386 19.04 11.63 -19.32
N ILE A 387 18.83 10.33 -19.48
CA ILE A 387 19.50 9.25 -18.75
C ILE A 387 20.56 8.60 -19.63
N ASN A 388 21.71 8.30 -19.03
CA ASN A 388 22.71 7.39 -19.55
C ASN A 388 22.87 6.19 -18.62
N VAL A 389 23.01 5.01 -19.21
CA VAL A 389 23.54 3.82 -18.53
C VAL A 389 24.82 3.37 -19.23
N HIS A 390 25.88 3.19 -18.46
CA HIS A 390 27.23 2.88 -18.94
C HIS A 390 27.51 1.37 -18.94
N LEU A 391 28.53 0.93 -19.69
CA LEU A 391 28.89 -0.49 -19.77
C LEU A 391 29.44 -1.03 -18.46
N SER A 392 30.43 -0.36 -17.86
CA SER A 392 30.95 -0.70 -16.53
C SER A 392 31.70 0.48 -15.90
N ASP A 393 32.13 0.34 -14.65
CA ASP A 393 32.99 1.33 -13.97
C ASP A 393 34.33 1.54 -14.69
N GLU A 394 34.88 0.50 -15.34
CA GLU A 394 36.10 0.57 -16.13
C GLU A 394 35.89 1.16 -17.53
N ASP A 395 34.65 1.10 -18.05
CA ASP A 395 34.27 1.62 -19.36
C ASP A 395 33.01 2.50 -19.28
N LEU A 396 33.19 3.67 -18.67
CA LEU A 396 32.17 4.73 -18.65
C LEU A 396 32.00 5.43 -20.01
N ALA A 397 32.88 5.18 -20.99
CA ALA A 397 32.76 5.81 -22.31
C ALA A 397 31.70 5.11 -23.17
N THR A 398 31.51 3.80 -22.98
CA THR A 398 30.50 3.00 -23.69
C THR A 398 29.13 3.12 -23.01
N ILE A 399 28.12 3.60 -23.74
CA ILE A 399 26.73 3.73 -23.25
C ILE A 399 25.90 2.56 -23.75
N VAL A 400 25.33 1.78 -22.83
CA VAL A 400 24.53 0.60 -23.16
C VAL A 400 23.06 0.96 -23.43
N ALA A 401 22.50 1.88 -22.65
CA ALA A 401 21.13 2.36 -22.81
C ALA A 401 21.05 3.88 -22.56
N GLN A 402 20.21 4.58 -23.33
CA GLN A 402 20.08 6.05 -23.26
C GLN A 402 18.64 6.49 -23.60
N GLY A 403 18.13 7.51 -22.92
CA GLY A 403 16.81 8.06 -23.24
C GLY A 403 16.59 9.46 -22.67
N ASN A 404 15.85 10.29 -23.41
CA ASN A 404 15.41 11.59 -22.91
C ASN A 404 14.34 11.41 -21.81
N ILE A 405 14.37 12.28 -20.80
CA ILE A 405 13.38 12.32 -19.72
C ILE A 405 12.80 13.73 -19.58
N GLY A 406 11.87 13.92 -18.65
CA GLY A 406 11.29 15.23 -18.36
C GLY A 406 10.73 15.94 -19.60
N LEU A 407 11.13 17.19 -19.83
CA LEU A 407 10.70 17.99 -21.00
C LEU A 407 11.12 17.35 -22.34
N ASN A 408 12.22 16.60 -22.36
CA ASN A 408 12.78 16.04 -23.58
C ASN A 408 12.17 14.69 -23.95
N ALA A 409 11.47 14.04 -23.02
CA ALA A 409 10.80 12.77 -23.26
C ALA A 409 9.73 12.89 -24.35
N GLU A 410 9.07 14.05 -24.39
CA GLU A 410 8.05 14.41 -25.38
C GLU A 410 8.66 14.70 -26.76
N GLU A 411 9.98 14.96 -26.86
CA GLU A 411 10.67 15.11 -28.15
C GLU A 411 11.05 13.78 -28.80
N ASN A 412 11.01 12.66 -28.06
CA ASN A 412 11.37 11.33 -28.58
C ASN A 412 10.26 10.26 -28.48
N ALA A 413 9.05 10.60 -28.03
CA ALA A 413 7.87 9.83 -28.41
C ALA A 413 7.58 10.12 -29.89
N GLY A 414 8.23 9.38 -30.80
CA GLY A 414 8.10 9.56 -32.24
C GLY A 414 6.66 9.87 -32.61
N ALA A 415 6.43 11.06 -33.18
CA ALA A 415 5.10 11.62 -33.42
C ALA A 415 4.11 10.51 -33.82
N LYS A 416 3.07 10.29 -33.00
CA LYS A 416 2.01 9.29 -33.27
C LYS A 416 1.19 9.77 -34.48
N ASN A 417 1.80 9.61 -35.65
CA ASN A 417 1.34 10.20 -36.90
C ASN A 417 0.67 9.14 -37.78
N TYR A 418 -0.53 9.48 -38.24
CA TYR A 418 -1.23 8.78 -39.31
C TYR A 418 -1.11 9.59 -40.60
N ASN A 419 -0.62 8.96 -41.66
CA ASN A 419 -0.74 9.52 -43.01
C ASN A 419 -2.11 9.16 -43.56
N VAL A 420 -2.91 10.16 -43.92
CA VAL A 420 -4.30 9.99 -44.34
C VAL A 420 -4.46 10.48 -45.78
N THR A 421 -4.77 9.56 -46.69
CA THR A 421 -5.15 9.89 -48.08
C THR A 421 -6.61 9.50 -48.33
N ASN A 422 -7.13 9.70 -49.54
CA ASN A 422 -8.47 9.29 -49.92
C ASN A 422 -8.47 8.25 -51.05
N GLN A 423 -9.40 7.31 -50.99
CA GLN A 423 -9.77 6.43 -52.09
C GLN A 423 -11.15 6.84 -52.63
N GLY A 424 -11.14 7.69 -53.65
CA GLY A 424 -12.36 8.28 -54.20
C GLY A 424 -13.20 8.94 -53.11
N SER A 425 -14.52 8.77 -53.16
CA SER A 425 -15.48 9.23 -52.15
C SER A 425 -15.88 8.17 -51.13
N THR A 426 -15.18 7.02 -51.10
CA THR A 426 -15.61 5.85 -50.32
C THR A 426 -14.82 5.64 -49.03
N ALA A 427 -13.55 6.05 -48.95
CA ALA A 427 -12.74 5.85 -47.75
C ALA A 427 -11.60 6.85 -47.60
N TYR A 428 -11.27 7.16 -46.34
CA TYR A 428 -9.92 7.59 -45.97
C TYR A 428 -9.02 6.35 -45.86
N VAL A 429 -7.81 6.45 -46.38
CA VAL A 429 -6.79 5.39 -46.33
C VAL A 429 -5.73 5.80 -45.33
N PHE A 430 -5.52 4.98 -44.30
CA PHE A 430 -4.58 5.26 -43.21
C PHE A 430 -3.31 4.42 -43.33
N ASN A 431 -2.18 5.09 -43.14
CA ASN A 431 -0.85 4.50 -43.04
C ASN A 431 -0.14 5.03 -41.77
N GLY A 432 0.72 4.23 -41.15
CA GLY A 432 1.42 4.57 -39.90
C GLY A 432 0.74 3.97 -38.67
N GLN A 433 1.44 3.96 -37.53
CA GLN A 433 0.98 3.35 -36.27
C GLN A 433 0.50 1.89 -36.45
N GLY A 434 1.26 1.08 -37.21
CA GLY A 434 0.91 -0.31 -37.50
C GLY A 434 -0.14 -0.52 -38.60
N LEU A 435 -0.65 0.55 -39.22
CA LEU A 435 -1.58 0.47 -40.36
C LEU A 435 -0.83 0.60 -41.70
N THR A 436 -1.26 -0.18 -42.68
CA THR A 436 -0.78 -0.11 -44.07
C THR A 436 -1.97 -0.19 -45.02
N ASP A 437 -2.26 0.91 -45.72
CA ASP A 437 -3.37 1.08 -46.66
C ASP A 437 -4.75 0.62 -46.14
N VAL A 438 -5.04 0.90 -44.87
CA VAL A 438 -6.29 0.46 -44.23
C VAL A 438 -7.39 1.50 -44.48
N ASN A 439 -8.51 1.03 -45.04
CA ASN A 439 -9.68 1.86 -45.32
C ASN A 439 -10.53 2.07 -44.06
N ASN A 440 -10.72 3.33 -43.68
CA ASN A 440 -11.56 3.75 -42.56
C ASN A 440 -11.38 2.90 -41.26
N PRO A 441 -10.16 2.73 -40.74
CA PRO A 441 -9.92 1.93 -39.55
C PRO A 441 -10.64 2.49 -38.31
N ALA A 442 -11.01 1.62 -37.39
CA ALA A 442 -11.23 2.05 -36.01
C ALA A 442 -9.88 2.42 -35.39
N LEU A 443 -9.82 3.53 -34.64
CA LEU A 443 -8.62 3.97 -33.94
C LEU A 443 -8.83 3.84 -32.43
N THR A 444 -7.75 3.58 -31.71
CA THR A 444 -7.73 3.58 -30.24
C THR A 444 -6.65 4.54 -29.79
N LEU A 445 -7.06 5.61 -29.12
CA LEU A 445 -6.20 6.70 -28.67
C LEU A 445 -6.29 6.81 -27.14
N LYS A 446 -5.26 7.34 -26.50
CA LYS A 446 -5.19 7.47 -25.04
C LYS A 446 -5.35 8.91 -24.59
N ARG A 447 -5.97 9.12 -23.43
CA ARG A 447 -6.02 10.43 -22.75
C ARG A 447 -4.61 10.90 -22.38
N GLY A 448 -4.39 12.22 -22.43
CA GLY A 448 -3.11 12.85 -22.14
C GLY A 448 -2.10 12.79 -23.29
N GLU A 449 -2.39 12.09 -24.39
CA GLU A 449 -1.47 11.88 -25.51
C GLU A 449 -1.79 12.78 -26.71
N THR A 450 -0.76 13.10 -27.50
CA THR A 450 -0.89 13.86 -28.76
C THR A 450 -0.69 12.98 -29.99
N TYR A 451 -1.61 13.12 -30.94
CA TYR A 451 -1.62 12.44 -32.23
C TYR A 451 -1.63 13.43 -33.38
N THR A 452 -1.00 13.08 -34.49
CA THR A 452 -1.05 13.88 -35.73
C THR A 452 -1.66 13.07 -36.87
N PHE A 453 -2.40 13.74 -37.74
CA PHE A 453 -2.91 13.20 -38.99
C PHE A 453 -2.37 14.05 -40.13
N THR A 454 -1.40 13.53 -40.86
CA THR A 454 -0.88 14.17 -42.07
C THR A 454 -1.85 13.91 -43.20
N ILE A 455 -2.69 14.90 -43.51
CA ILE A 455 -3.75 14.79 -44.51
C ILE A 455 -3.18 15.12 -45.90
N ASN A 456 -3.46 14.25 -46.86
CA ASN A 456 -3.30 14.50 -48.29
C ASN A 456 -4.53 13.92 -49.02
N ALA A 457 -5.66 14.60 -48.85
CA ALA A 457 -6.97 14.16 -49.34
C ALA A 457 -7.74 15.32 -50.02
N PRO A 458 -7.27 15.81 -51.20
CA PRO A 458 -7.86 16.97 -51.86
C PRO A 458 -9.35 16.78 -52.15
N GLY A 459 -10.18 17.74 -51.70
CA GLY A 459 -11.64 17.65 -51.86
C GLY A 459 -12.36 16.80 -50.82
N HIS A 460 -11.64 16.26 -49.83
CA HIS A 460 -12.20 15.45 -48.74
C HIS A 460 -11.76 15.99 -47.36
N PRO A 461 -12.41 17.06 -46.85
CA PRO A 461 -12.07 17.69 -45.57
C PRO A 461 -12.17 16.70 -44.40
N PHE A 462 -11.07 16.48 -43.67
CA PHE A 462 -10.98 15.51 -42.56
C PHE A 462 -11.34 16.17 -41.23
N TYR A 463 -12.48 15.79 -40.65
CA TYR A 463 -12.97 16.32 -39.39
C TYR A 463 -12.91 15.31 -38.24
N ILE A 464 -12.45 15.74 -37.07
CA ILE A 464 -12.72 15.09 -35.77
C ILE A 464 -14.02 15.63 -35.19
N LYS A 465 -14.90 14.74 -34.68
CA LYS A 465 -16.28 15.05 -34.31
C LYS A 465 -16.74 14.33 -33.05
N ASP A 466 -17.59 14.99 -32.28
CA ASP A 466 -18.31 14.41 -31.13
C ASP A 466 -19.42 13.44 -31.58
N VAL A 467 -20.05 13.76 -32.70
CA VAL A 467 -21.16 12.99 -33.27
C VAL A 467 -20.88 12.68 -34.73
N LYS A 468 -20.93 11.40 -35.08
CA LYS A 468 -20.75 10.91 -36.44
C LYS A 468 -21.73 11.58 -37.41
N GLY A 469 -21.22 12.15 -38.50
CA GLY A 469 -22.03 12.71 -39.57
C GLY A 469 -21.26 13.60 -40.53
N THR A 470 -21.83 13.85 -41.71
CA THR A 470 -21.31 14.82 -42.70
C THR A 470 -21.55 16.27 -42.24
N GLY A 471 -21.01 17.23 -42.99
CA GLY A 471 -21.02 18.65 -42.65
C GLY A 471 -20.09 19.00 -41.49
N THR A 472 -20.11 20.27 -41.09
CA THR A 472 -19.22 20.82 -40.05
C THR A 472 -19.82 20.84 -38.65
N SER A 473 -21.12 20.57 -38.50
CA SER A 473 -21.78 20.49 -37.19
C SER A 473 -21.21 19.38 -36.32
N ASN A 474 -21.18 19.56 -35.00
CA ASN A 474 -20.64 18.62 -34.01
C ASN A 474 -19.14 18.32 -34.18
N GLY A 475 -18.37 19.27 -34.72
CA GLY A 475 -16.92 19.18 -34.74
C GLY A 475 -16.35 19.26 -33.33
N TYR A 476 -15.47 18.32 -32.99
CA TYR A 476 -14.73 18.35 -31.73
C TYR A 476 -13.61 19.38 -31.82
N SER A 477 -13.49 20.24 -30.82
CA SER A 477 -12.55 21.37 -30.84
C SER A 477 -11.50 21.32 -29.74
N ALA A 478 -11.74 20.60 -28.64
CA ALA A 478 -10.78 20.51 -27.55
C ALA A 478 -9.54 19.71 -27.98
N GLY A 479 -8.36 20.33 -27.87
CA GLY A 479 -7.10 19.70 -28.28
C GLY A 479 -6.92 19.47 -29.79
N VAL A 480 -7.85 19.93 -30.64
CA VAL A 480 -7.76 19.76 -32.10
C VAL A 480 -7.27 21.04 -32.78
N THR A 481 -6.27 20.92 -33.65
CA THR A 481 -5.86 21.99 -34.56
C THR A 481 -6.04 21.60 -36.02
N ASN A 482 -6.29 22.59 -36.89
CA ASN A 482 -6.47 22.41 -38.34
C ASN A 482 -7.63 21.46 -38.73
N ASN A 483 -8.66 21.36 -37.90
CA ASN A 483 -9.81 20.48 -38.12
C ASN A 483 -10.50 20.80 -39.45
N GLY A 484 -10.77 19.80 -40.29
CA GLY A 484 -11.30 19.97 -41.64
C GLY A 484 -10.25 20.12 -42.74
N ALA A 485 -8.97 19.87 -42.45
CA ALA A 485 -7.93 19.95 -43.46
C ALA A 485 -8.19 19.00 -44.65
N ILE A 486 -7.90 19.48 -45.86
CA ILE A 486 -7.80 18.65 -47.08
C ILE A 486 -6.34 18.34 -47.45
N ASN A 487 -5.40 19.12 -46.90
CA ASN A 487 -3.96 18.95 -47.02
C ASN A 487 -3.29 19.59 -45.79
N GLY A 488 -2.21 19.00 -45.29
CA GLY A 488 -1.48 19.43 -44.10
C GLY A 488 -1.84 18.63 -42.85
N THR A 489 -1.29 19.02 -41.71
CA THR A 489 -1.38 18.24 -40.47
C THR A 489 -2.55 18.69 -39.60
N VAL A 490 -3.43 17.76 -39.24
CA VAL A 490 -4.39 17.90 -38.14
C VAL A 490 -3.71 17.37 -36.88
N THR A 491 -3.71 18.13 -35.79
CA THR A 491 -3.20 17.64 -34.48
C THR A 491 -4.37 17.42 -33.55
N LEU A 492 -4.34 16.33 -32.79
CA LEU A 492 -5.31 15.99 -31.75
C LEU A 492 -4.55 15.60 -30.49
N THR A 493 -4.51 16.49 -29.51
CA THR A 493 -4.19 16.14 -28.13
C THR A 493 -5.48 15.71 -27.46
N ILE A 494 -5.51 14.53 -26.83
CA ILE A 494 -6.69 14.02 -26.13
C ILE A 494 -6.69 14.58 -24.70
N PRO A 495 -7.60 15.49 -24.32
CA PRO A 495 -7.68 15.97 -22.94
C PRO A 495 -8.03 14.84 -21.96
N MET A 496 -7.64 15.00 -20.69
CA MET A 496 -7.98 14.03 -19.63
C MET A 496 -9.49 13.91 -19.40
N ASP A 497 -10.28 14.92 -19.75
CA ASP A 497 -11.74 14.94 -19.68
C ASP A 497 -12.42 14.63 -21.03
N ALA A 498 -11.67 14.12 -22.03
CA ALA A 498 -12.22 13.73 -23.31
C ALA A 498 -13.29 12.63 -23.17
N PRO A 499 -14.34 12.61 -24.02
CA PRO A 499 -15.31 11.53 -24.03
C PRO A 499 -14.67 10.21 -24.47
N ASP A 500 -15.20 9.07 -24.01
CA ASP A 500 -14.71 7.73 -24.37
C ASP A 500 -14.80 7.41 -25.87
N THR A 501 -15.59 8.19 -26.62
CA THR A 501 -15.81 7.98 -28.05
C THR A 501 -15.82 9.30 -28.80
N LEU A 502 -14.97 9.37 -29.82
CA LEU A 502 -14.95 10.40 -30.85
C LEU A 502 -15.12 9.75 -32.23
N TYR A 503 -15.26 10.56 -33.27
CA TYR A 503 -15.35 10.12 -34.65
C TYR A 503 -14.43 10.93 -35.54
N TYR A 504 -14.01 10.34 -36.66
CA TYR A 504 -13.56 11.13 -37.80
C TYR A 504 -14.51 10.96 -38.98
N ASN A 505 -14.69 12.03 -39.76
CA ASN A 505 -15.64 12.11 -40.87
C ASN A 505 -15.11 13.02 -41.98
N CYS A 506 -15.44 12.68 -43.23
CA CYS A 506 -15.38 13.64 -44.32
C CYS A 506 -16.58 14.60 -44.25
N GLU A 507 -16.36 15.88 -44.51
CA GLU A 507 -17.45 16.86 -44.59
C GLU A 507 -18.51 16.48 -45.63
N PHE A 508 -18.13 15.95 -46.79
CA PHE A 508 -19.05 15.74 -47.91
C PHE A 508 -19.51 14.29 -48.08
N HIS A 509 -18.72 13.32 -47.65
CA HIS A 509 -18.91 11.92 -48.02
C HIS A 509 -19.18 11.04 -46.80
N SER A 510 -20.41 10.53 -46.67
CA SER A 510 -20.86 9.78 -45.49
C SER A 510 -20.16 8.43 -45.28
N LEU A 511 -19.55 7.87 -46.33
CA LEU A 511 -18.81 6.61 -46.27
C LEU A 511 -17.37 6.79 -45.74
N MET A 512 -16.84 8.01 -45.72
CA MET A 512 -15.49 8.31 -45.25
C MET A 512 -15.52 8.66 -43.76
N THR A 513 -15.55 7.64 -42.91
CA THR A 513 -15.73 7.81 -41.47
C THR A 513 -15.21 6.62 -40.68
N GLY A 514 -14.75 6.86 -39.46
CA GLY A 514 -14.41 5.81 -38.49
C GLY A 514 -14.66 6.26 -37.06
N VAL A 515 -14.53 5.30 -36.14
CA VAL A 515 -14.68 5.49 -34.70
C VAL A 515 -13.29 5.65 -34.09
N ILE A 516 -13.19 6.56 -33.13
CA ILE A 516 -12.02 6.74 -32.27
C ILE A 516 -12.45 6.36 -30.85
N THR A 517 -11.96 5.23 -30.36
CA THR A 517 -12.12 4.82 -28.95
C THR A 517 -11.04 5.50 -28.14
N VAL A 518 -11.44 6.23 -27.10
CA VAL A 518 -10.53 6.89 -26.17
C VAL A 518 -10.41 6.03 -24.91
N THR A 519 -9.19 5.66 -24.55
CA THR A 519 -8.88 4.91 -23.32
C THR A 519 -8.02 5.76 -22.38
N ASP A 520 -7.86 5.27 -21.16
CA ASP A 520 -6.90 5.83 -20.20
C ASP A 520 -5.46 5.43 -20.53
#